data_AF-A0A351MG87-F1
#
_entry.id   AF-A0A351MG87-F1
#
_cell.length_a   1.000
_cell.length_b   1.000
_cell.length_c   1.000
_cell.angle_alpha   90.00
_cell.angle_beta   90.00
_cell.angle_gamma   90.00
#
_symmetry.space_group_name_H-M   'P 1'
#
loop_
_entity.id
_entity.type
_entity.pdbx_description
1 polymer ?
#
loop_
_entity_poly.entity_id
_entity_poly.type
_entity_poly.pdbx_seq_one_letter_code
_entity_poly.pdbx_strand_id
1 'polypeptide(L)'
;VGSLVPRASFHAGSENPPCGVVAEPGPAGGARCLRLTDAPGQVNEFDPHFAWDPRHDSGQTRFSFDLKVSAGAHGFVEWRDAAQPYRPGPRLAWDGEQLTAGGRDVGSLPVDTWVRVTMASGVGADKTATWSLTIAPYGGAAREYTDLPPMDAAWDSLRWLGFSSTADTATTLWLDNLTLEHIP
;
A
#
# COMPACT_ATOMS: atom_id res chain seq x y z
N VAL A 1 -11.47 -15.22 10.71
CA VAL A 1 -12.02 -15.19 9.33
C VAL A 1 -11.98 -13.74 8.91
N GLY A 2 -10.98 -13.34 8.11
CA GLY A 2 -10.85 -11.97 7.66
C GLY A 2 -12.04 -11.59 6.78
N SER A 3 -12.57 -10.37 6.95
CA SER A 3 -13.60 -9.85 6.06
C SER A 3 -12.99 -9.58 4.68
N LEU A 4 -13.77 -9.78 3.62
CA LEU A 4 -13.40 -9.30 2.30
C LEU A 4 -13.25 -7.78 2.36
N VAL A 5 -12.14 -7.26 1.82
CA VAL A 5 -11.92 -5.81 1.72
C VAL A 5 -13.10 -5.21 0.94
N PRO A 6 -13.71 -4.08 1.40
CA PRO A 6 -14.79 -3.41 0.68
C PRO A 6 -14.45 -3.14 -0.78
N ARG A 7 -15.42 -2.77 -1.63
CA ARG A 7 -15.08 -2.35 -3.01
C ARG A 7 -14.29 -1.04 -2.96
N ALA A 8 -13.11 -1.00 -3.59
CA ALA A 8 -12.31 0.21 -3.66
C ALA A 8 -12.96 1.26 -4.58
N SER A 9 -12.77 2.53 -4.27
CA SER A 9 -12.91 3.63 -5.22
C SER A 9 -11.65 3.70 -6.07
N PHE A 10 -11.78 3.81 -7.39
CA PHE A 10 -10.66 3.87 -8.34
C PHE A 10 -10.70 5.16 -9.16
N HIS A 11 -9.53 5.79 -9.34
CA HIS A 11 -9.34 6.94 -10.20
C HIS A 11 -8.20 6.65 -11.18
N ALA A 12 -8.50 6.78 -12.47
CA ALA A 12 -7.63 6.35 -13.56
C ALA A 12 -6.58 7.40 -13.98
N GLY A 13 -6.81 8.70 -13.79
CA GLY A 13 -5.92 9.75 -14.31
C GLY A 13 -5.89 9.93 -15.85
N SER A 14 -6.28 8.92 -16.65
CA SER A 14 -6.32 8.97 -18.13
C SER A 14 -7.36 8.01 -18.78
N GLU A 15 -7.56 8.10 -20.10
CA GLU A 15 -8.62 7.41 -20.86
C GLU A 15 -8.41 5.89 -21.09
N ASN A 16 -7.18 5.36 -20.95
CA ASN A 16 -6.90 3.92 -20.98
C ASN A 16 -6.84 3.38 -19.55
N PRO A 17 -7.48 2.25 -19.21
CA PRO A 17 -7.54 1.78 -17.83
C PRO A 17 -6.12 1.45 -17.33
N PRO A 18 -5.52 2.32 -16.52
CA PRO A 18 -4.18 2.13 -15.98
C PRO A 18 -4.24 1.22 -14.75
N CYS A 19 -5.38 0.56 -14.52
CA CYS A 19 -5.61 -0.42 -13.48
C CYS A 19 -6.58 -1.49 -13.97
N GLY A 20 -6.28 -2.75 -13.73
CA GLY A 20 -7.18 -3.84 -14.08
C GLY A 20 -6.70 -5.19 -13.55
N VAL A 21 -7.63 -6.15 -13.52
CA VAL A 21 -7.30 -7.55 -13.22
C VAL A 21 -6.70 -8.19 -14.47
N VAL A 22 -5.50 -8.76 -14.34
CA VAL A 22 -4.77 -9.37 -15.46
C VAL A 22 -4.48 -10.84 -15.18
N ALA A 23 -4.20 -11.61 -16.24
CA ALA A 23 -3.65 -12.95 -16.09
C ALA A 23 -2.15 -12.85 -15.81
N GLU A 24 -1.76 -13.25 -14.61
CA GLU A 24 -0.38 -13.18 -14.10
C GLU A 24 -0.28 -14.21 -12.96
N PRO A 25 0.76 -15.07 -12.93
CA PRO A 25 0.99 -15.97 -11.81
C PRO A 25 1.21 -15.19 -10.51
N GLY A 26 0.28 -15.34 -9.57
CA GLY A 26 0.38 -14.81 -8.22
C GLY A 26 1.28 -15.68 -7.33
N PRO A 27 1.77 -15.15 -6.21
CA PRO A 27 2.77 -15.83 -5.39
C PRO A 27 2.23 -17.07 -4.66
N ALA A 28 0.91 -17.17 -4.49
CA ALA A 28 0.22 -18.32 -3.88
C ALA A 28 -0.42 -19.27 -4.92
N GLY A 29 0.04 -19.23 -6.18
CA GLY A 29 -0.50 -20.07 -7.26
C GLY A 29 -1.81 -19.55 -7.88
N GLY A 30 -2.19 -18.31 -7.57
CA GLY A 30 -3.28 -17.61 -8.24
C GLY A 30 -2.96 -17.35 -9.72
N ALA A 31 -3.98 -17.28 -10.56
CA ALA A 31 -3.82 -17.03 -12.01
C ALA A 31 -4.12 -15.57 -12.42
N ARG A 32 -4.53 -14.74 -11.46
CA ARG A 32 -4.91 -13.34 -11.71
C ARG A 32 -4.49 -12.48 -10.54
N CYS A 33 -4.06 -11.26 -10.84
CA CYS A 33 -3.77 -10.22 -9.86
C CYS A 33 -4.26 -8.87 -10.36
N LEU A 34 -4.24 -7.86 -9.50
CA LEU A 34 -4.43 -6.47 -9.90
C LEU A 34 -3.12 -5.95 -10.50
N ARG A 35 -3.21 -5.21 -11.61
CA ARG A 35 -2.08 -4.52 -12.23
C ARG A 35 -2.39 -3.04 -12.38
N LEU A 36 -1.47 -2.19 -11.96
CA LEU A 36 -1.47 -0.76 -12.23
C LEU A 36 -0.34 -0.45 -13.22
N THR A 37 -0.60 0.41 -14.18
CA THR A 37 0.33 0.75 -15.26
C THR A 37 0.45 2.26 -15.36
N ASP A 38 1.68 2.74 -15.17
CA ASP A 38 2.04 4.12 -15.37
C ASP A 38 2.41 4.39 -16.82
N ALA A 39 2.29 5.64 -17.23
CA ALA A 39 2.69 6.14 -18.55
C ALA A 39 2.89 7.66 -18.46
N PRO A 40 3.70 8.24 -19.36
CA PRO A 40 3.89 9.69 -19.40
C PRO A 40 2.57 10.45 -19.58
N GLY A 41 2.46 11.61 -18.94
CA GLY A 41 1.36 12.55 -19.15
C GLY A 41 0.12 12.29 -18.29
N GLN A 42 0.29 11.71 -17.11
CA GLN A 42 -0.78 11.66 -16.10
C GLN A 42 -1.19 13.08 -15.71
N VAL A 43 -2.50 13.30 -15.54
CA VAL A 43 -3.03 14.62 -15.15
C VAL A 43 -2.62 14.97 -13.72
N ASN A 44 -2.64 13.98 -12.83
CA ASN A 44 -2.22 14.12 -11.44
C ASN A 44 -1.06 13.16 -11.15
N GLU A 45 -0.06 13.62 -10.38
CA GLU A 45 1.09 12.80 -9.97
C GLU A 45 0.71 11.57 -9.14
N PHE A 46 -0.46 11.59 -8.49
CA PHE A 46 -0.95 10.52 -7.64
C PHE A 46 -1.85 9.52 -8.38
N ASP A 47 -2.05 9.69 -9.69
CA ASP A 47 -2.82 8.75 -10.51
C ASP A 47 -1.90 7.80 -11.29
N PRO A 48 -2.28 6.52 -11.44
CA PRO A 48 -3.50 5.89 -10.93
C PRO A 48 -3.49 5.63 -9.43
N HIS A 49 -4.65 5.78 -8.79
CA HIS A 49 -4.84 5.35 -7.41
C HIS A 49 -6.20 4.67 -7.17
N PHE A 50 -6.24 3.82 -6.15
CA PHE A 50 -7.48 3.32 -5.58
C PHE A 50 -7.39 3.29 -4.06
N ALA A 51 -8.54 3.38 -3.41
CA ALA A 51 -8.61 3.39 -1.97
C ALA A 51 -9.91 2.82 -1.42
N TRP A 52 -9.85 2.48 -0.14
CA TRP A 52 -10.97 2.14 0.71
C TRP A 52 -11.13 3.21 1.79
N ASP A 53 -12.35 3.36 2.31
CA ASP A 53 -12.61 3.99 3.61
C ASP A 53 -12.98 2.88 4.61
N PRO A 54 -12.00 2.33 5.37
CA PRO A 54 -12.26 1.25 6.33
C PRO A 54 -13.15 1.66 7.50
N ARG A 55 -13.18 2.96 7.84
CA ARG A 55 -13.91 3.53 8.97
C ARG A 55 -13.44 3.01 10.33
N HIS A 56 -12.15 2.66 10.49
CA HIS A 56 -11.63 2.25 11.80
C HIS A 56 -11.27 3.50 12.62
N ASP A 57 -11.91 3.68 13.75
CA ASP A 57 -11.74 4.79 14.70
C ASP A 57 -11.19 4.36 16.06
N SER A 58 -10.99 3.06 16.26
CA SER A 58 -10.49 2.41 17.47
C SER A 58 -9.94 1.01 17.12
N GLY A 59 -9.23 0.37 18.05
CA GLY A 59 -8.69 -0.97 17.89
C GLY A 59 -7.43 -1.07 17.04
N GLN A 60 -7.01 -2.31 16.78
CA GLN A 60 -5.83 -2.63 15.98
C GLN A 60 -6.24 -2.93 14.54
N THR A 61 -5.56 -2.31 13.58
CA THR A 61 -5.70 -2.62 12.16
C THR A 61 -4.46 -3.32 11.65
N ARG A 62 -4.64 -4.40 10.89
CA ARG A 62 -3.59 -5.07 10.12
C ARG A 62 -4.00 -5.11 8.64
N PHE A 63 -3.10 -4.63 7.78
CA PHE A 63 -3.28 -4.70 6.34
C PHE A 63 -2.10 -5.47 5.72
N SER A 64 -2.41 -6.51 4.97
CA SER A 64 -1.41 -7.34 4.31
C SER A 64 -1.73 -7.50 2.83
N PHE A 65 -0.71 -7.56 1.99
CA PHE A 65 -0.82 -7.66 0.54
C PHE A 65 0.46 -8.23 -0.05
N ASP A 66 0.36 -8.81 -1.24
CA ASP A 66 1.52 -9.12 -2.06
C ASP A 66 1.79 -7.99 -3.04
N LEU A 67 3.07 -7.68 -3.19
CA LEU A 67 3.58 -6.58 -4.01
C LEU A 67 4.63 -7.11 -4.98
N LYS A 68 4.50 -6.76 -6.26
CA LYS A 68 5.55 -6.90 -7.27
C LYS A 68 5.63 -5.57 -8.02
N VAL A 69 6.84 -5.11 -8.32
CA VAL A 69 7.08 -3.84 -9.04
C VAL A 69 8.07 -4.07 -10.17
N SER A 70 7.87 -3.38 -11.30
CA SER A 70 8.83 -3.35 -12.39
C SER A 70 9.99 -2.41 -12.05
N ALA A 71 11.09 -2.50 -12.80
CA ALA A 71 12.19 -1.55 -12.68
C ALA A 71 11.68 -0.12 -12.87
N GLY A 72 12.15 0.81 -12.03
CA GLY A 72 11.79 2.24 -12.10
C GLY A 72 10.38 2.58 -11.65
N ALA A 73 9.58 1.63 -11.15
CA ALA A 73 8.26 1.96 -10.62
C ALA A 73 8.36 2.89 -9.41
N HIS A 74 7.44 3.85 -9.30
CA HIS A 74 7.33 4.75 -8.15
C HIS A 74 5.90 4.69 -7.61
N GLY A 75 5.75 4.74 -6.30
CA GLY A 75 4.43 4.75 -5.70
C GLY A 75 4.43 4.55 -4.20
N PHE A 76 3.24 4.46 -3.64
CA PHE A 76 3.07 4.26 -2.20
C PHE A 76 1.75 3.57 -1.86
N VAL A 77 1.73 2.96 -0.68
CA VAL A 77 0.52 2.69 0.09
C VAL A 77 0.50 3.61 1.31
N GLU A 78 -0.63 4.26 1.55
CA GLU A 78 -0.76 5.25 2.62
C GLU A 78 -2.10 5.13 3.34
N TRP A 79 -2.07 5.43 4.63
CA TRP A 79 -3.23 5.49 5.51
C TRP A 79 -3.48 6.97 5.82
N ARG A 80 -4.74 7.44 5.79
CA ARG A 80 -5.09 8.82 6.13
C ARG A 80 -6.34 8.86 7.00
N ASP A 81 -6.45 9.93 7.80
CA ASP A 81 -7.68 10.29 8.50
C ASP A 81 -8.66 11.04 7.56
N ALA A 82 -9.78 11.50 8.11
CA ALA A 82 -10.77 12.30 7.40
C ALA A 82 -10.68 13.81 7.70
N ALA A 83 -9.59 14.28 8.33
CA ALA A 83 -9.42 15.70 8.63
C ALA A 83 -9.30 16.54 7.36
N GLN A 84 -9.43 17.86 7.50
CA GLN A 84 -9.28 18.82 6.40
C GLN A 84 -8.35 19.96 6.86
N PRO A 85 -7.08 20.01 6.42
CA PRO A 85 -6.41 18.99 5.59
C PRO A 85 -6.29 17.63 6.30
N TYR A 86 -6.25 16.55 5.52
CA TYR A 86 -6.08 15.20 6.06
C TYR A 86 -4.70 15.05 6.70
N ARG A 87 -4.59 14.10 7.63
CA ARG A 87 -3.34 13.73 8.27
C ARG A 87 -2.90 12.36 7.77
N PRO A 88 -1.68 12.23 7.21
CA PRO A 88 -1.15 10.93 6.80
C PRO A 88 -0.61 10.14 7.99
N GLY A 89 -0.94 8.86 8.06
CA GLY A 89 -0.51 7.91 9.09
C GLY A 89 0.62 7.01 8.61
N PRO A 90 0.50 5.68 8.76
CA PRO A 90 1.40 4.71 8.12
C PRO A 90 1.54 4.91 6.61
N ARG A 91 2.79 4.91 6.14
CA ARG A 91 3.13 5.03 4.71
C ARG A 91 4.31 4.13 4.40
N LEU A 92 4.18 3.34 3.34
CA LEU A 92 5.27 2.63 2.67
C LEU A 92 5.35 3.14 1.23
N ALA A 93 6.50 3.66 0.83
CA ALA A 93 6.75 4.14 -0.52
C ALA A 93 7.92 3.39 -1.16
N TRP A 94 7.87 3.24 -2.49
CA TRP A 94 8.94 2.70 -3.29
C TRP A 94 9.37 3.71 -4.36
N ASP A 95 10.68 3.78 -4.57
CA ASP A 95 11.34 4.58 -5.59
C ASP A 95 12.31 3.65 -6.35
N GLY A 96 11.81 3.09 -7.45
CA GLY A 96 12.42 1.93 -8.07
C GLY A 96 12.49 0.76 -7.09
N GLU A 97 13.71 0.36 -6.74
CA GLU A 97 13.95 -0.70 -5.75
C GLU A 97 13.96 -0.19 -4.32
N GLN A 98 14.21 1.09 -4.08
CA GLN A 98 14.41 1.62 -2.72
C GLN A 98 13.07 1.78 -2.00
N LEU A 99 13.01 1.33 -0.74
CA LEU A 99 11.84 1.53 0.11
C LEU A 99 12.08 2.57 1.18
N THR A 100 11.03 3.34 1.44
CA THR A 100 10.95 4.21 2.62
C THR A 100 9.65 3.98 3.38
N ALA A 101 9.73 3.99 4.70
CA ALA A 101 8.57 3.87 5.58
C ALA A 101 8.71 4.82 6.78
N GLY A 102 7.67 5.61 7.05
CA GLY A 102 7.73 6.65 8.09
C GLY A 102 8.91 7.62 7.92
N GLY A 103 9.30 7.92 6.67
CA GLY A 103 10.46 8.76 6.35
C GLY A 103 11.83 8.11 6.56
N ARG A 104 11.91 6.80 6.84
CA ARG A 104 13.16 6.05 7.04
C ARG A 104 13.41 5.07 5.89
N ASP A 105 14.68 4.85 5.55
CA ASP A 105 15.09 3.76 4.66
C ASP A 105 14.81 2.40 5.31
N VAL A 106 14.12 1.51 4.58
CA VAL A 106 13.80 0.14 5.02
C VAL A 106 14.31 -0.93 4.04
N GLY A 107 15.39 -0.60 3.32
CA GLY A 107 16.06 -1.43 2.33
C GLY A 107 15.34 -1.45 0.99
N SER A 108 15.57 -2.50 0.19
CA SER A 108 15.05 -2.58 -1.18
C SER A 108 14.05 -3.70 -1.42
N LEU A 109 13.28 -3.59 -2.52
CA LEU A 109 12.50 -4.67 -3.13
C LEU A 109 13.24 -5.30 -4.30
N PRO A 110 13.21 -6.64 -4.46
CA PRO A 110 13.62 -7.25 -5.71
C PRO A 110 12.60 -6.91 -6.82
N VAL A 111 13.10 -6.40 -7.94
CA VAL A 111 12.28 -6.15 -9.14
C VAL A 111 11.67 -7.45 -9.66
N ASP A 112 10.46 -7.34 -10.22
CA ASP A 112 9.72 -8.43 -10.87
C ASP A 112 9.56 -9.68 -10.00
N THR A 113 9.65 -9.51 -8.68
CA THR A 113 9.55 -10.57 -7.69
C THR A 113 8.48 -10.22 -6.66
N TRP A 114 7.59 -11.18 -6.38
CA TRP A 114 6.57 -11.00 -5.36
C TRP A 114 7.18 -10.95 -3.95
N VAL A 115 6.70 -10.02 -3.13
CA VAL A 115 6.97 -9.97 -1.69
C VAL A 115 5.66 -9.82 -0.93
N ARG A 116 5.56 -10.47 0.24
CA ARG A 116 4.44 -10.25 1.17
C ARG A 116 4.78 -9.07 2.06
N VAL A 117 3.89 -8.08 2.09
CA VAL A 117 3.98 -6.92 2.99
C VAL A 117 2.87 -7.00 4.03
N THR A 118 3.19 -6.63 5.27
CA THR A 118 2.20 -6.44 6.34
C THR A 118 2.47 -5.14 7.07
N MET A 119 1.43 -4.31 7.18
CA MET A 119 1.41 -3.06 7.94
C MET A 119 0.43 -3.22 9.09
N ALA A 120 0.79 -2.78 10.30
CA ALA A 120 -0.14 -2.79 11.43
C ALA A 120 0.04 -1.58 12.35
N SER A 121 -1.09 -0.99 12.75
CA SER A 121 -1.15 0.15 13.68
C SER A 121 -2.45 0.11 14.48
N GLY A 122 -2.39 0.60 15.71
CA GLY A 122 -3.59 1.01 16.44
C GLY A 122 -4.11 2.35 15.93
N VAL A 123 -5.40 2.59 16.13
CA VAL A 123 -6.09 3.85 15.85
C VAL A 123 -6.92 4.27 17.07
N GLY A 124 -7.30 5.54 17.15
CA GLY A 124 -8.11 6.10 18.23
C GLY A 124 -7.47 5.91 19.59
N ALA A 125 -8.22 5.32 20.51
CA ALA A 125 -7.77 5.03 21.87
C ALA A 125 -6.60 4.03 21.93
N ASP A 126 -6.45 3.17 20.92
CA ASP A 126 -5.41 2.14 20.83
C ASP A 126 -4.19 2.59 20.01
N LYS A 127 -4.23 3.83 19.50
CA LYS A 127 -3.10 4.41 18.77
C LYS A 127 -1.87 4.47 19.66
N THR A 128 -0.74 4.02 19.10
CA THR A 128 0.59 4.24 19.68
C THR A 128 1.36 5.29 18.88
N ALA A 129 2.53 5.70 19.38
CA ALA A 129 3.41 6.63 18.66
C ALA A 129 4.00 6.03 17.37
N THR A 130 3.96 4.70 17.21
CA THR A 130 4.58 3.99 16.10
C THR A 130 3.65 2.93 15.49
N TRP A 131 4.03 2.45 14.32
CA TRP A 131 3.40 1.34 13.61
C TRP A 131 4.47 0.32 13.20
N SER A 132 4.00 -0.85 12.77
CA SER A 132 4.88 -1.96 12.38
C SER A 132 4.74 -2.33 10.91
N LEU A 133 5.88 -2.71 10.32
CA LEU A 133 6.02 -3.16 8.94
C LEU A 133 6.79 -4.48 8.91
N THR A 134 6.27 -5.45 8.17
CA THR A 134 6.98 -6.67 7.83
C THR A 134 7.07 -6.79 6.31
N ILE A 135 8.27 -7.02 5.79
CA ILE A 135 8.53 -7.29 4.38
C ILE A 135 9.12 -8.71 4.27
N ALA A 136 8.37 -9.64 3.69
CA ALA A 136 8.72 -11.06 3.60
C ALA A 136 8.77 -11.53 2.14
N PRO A 137 9.97 -11.65 1.54
CA PRO A 137 10.14 -12.29 0.24
C PRO A 137 9.76 -13.77 0.30
N TYR A 138 9.15 -14.29 -0.77
CA TYR A 138 8.85 -15.72 -0.87
C TYR A 138 10.14 -16.53 -0.96
N GLY A 139 10.36 -17.41 0.03
CA GLY A 139 11.59 -18.21 0.15
C GLY A 139 12.78 -17.45 0.77
N GLY A 140 12.57 -16.22 1.26
CA GLY A 140 13.59 -15.41 1.93
C GLY A 140 13.28 -15.15 3.41
N ALA A 141 14.21 -14.49 4.10
CA ALA A 141 14.00 -14.04 5.48
C ALA A 141 13.17 -12.74 5.50
N ALA A 142 12.23 -12.65 6.44
CA ALA A 142 11.46 -11.44 6.65
C ALA A 142 12.30 -10.35 7.33
N ARG A 143 12.07 -9.09 6.92
CA ARG A 143 12.53 -7.89 7.63
C ARG A 143 11.36 -7.33 8.41
N GLU A 144 11.60 -7.00 9.68
CA GLU A 144 10.59 -6.46 10.59
C GLU A 144 11.05 -5.11 11.14
N TYR A 145 10.12 -4.16 11.15
CA TYR A 145 10.28 -2.82 11.71
C TYR A 145 9.09 -2.57 12.63
N THR A 146 9.33 -2.25 13.90
CA THR A 146 8.25 -2.17 14.92
C THR A 146 8.07 -0.77 15.51
N ASP A 147 8.91 0.18 15.09
CA ASP A 147 9.06 1.51 15.69
C ASP A 147 8.98 2.64 14.65
N LEU A 148 8.25 2.42 13.56
CA LEU A 148 8.11 3.41 12.49
C LEU A 148 7.12 4.51 12.91
N PRO A 149 7.46 5.80 12.75
CA PRO A 149 6.53 6.88 13.04
C PRO A 149 5.46 6.99 11.94
N PRO A 150 4.23 7.44 12.26
CA PRO A 150 3.32 7.93 11.23
C PRO A 150 3.91 9.17 10.56
N MET A 151 3.45 9.48 9.34
CA MET A 151 3.87 10.70 8.64
C MET A 151 3.42 11.97 9.37
N ASP A 152 2.27 11.94 10.03
CA ASP A 152 1.76 12.97 10.94
C ASP A 152 1.43 12.34 12.30
N ALA A 153 2.08 12.82 13.35
CA ALA A 153 1.88 12.34 14.72
C ALA A 153 0.47 12.57 15.26
N ALA A 154 -0.34 13.44 14.65
CA ALA A 154 -1.73 13.70 15.00
C ALA A 154 -2.74 12.81 14.24
N TRP A 155 -2.32 11.99 13.26
CA TRP A 155 -3.19 11.00 12.59
C TRP A 155 -3.77 10.01 13.61
N ASP A 156 -5.09 9.81 13.68
CA ASP A 156 -5.72 8.97 14.71
C ASP A 156 -6.82 8.03 14.22
N SER A 157 -7.15 8.01 12.94
CA SER A 157 -8.23 7.16 12.41
C SER A 157 -7.93 6.71 10.97
N LEU A 158 -8.38 5.51 10.61
CA LEU A 158 -8.21 4.97 9.26
C LEU A 158 -9.48 5.21 8.44
N ARG A 159 -9.47 6.32 7.70
CA ARG A 159 -10.58 6.76 6.83
C ARG A 159 -10.23 6.75 5.35
N TRP A 160 -8.96 6.52 5.03
CA TRP A 160 -8.48 6.28 3.67
C TRP A 160 -7.31 5.30 3.75
N LEU A 161 -7.42 4.18 3.04
CA LEU A 161 -6.35 3.20 2.83
C LEU A 161 -6.22 3.02 1.33
N GLY A 162 -5.10 3.41 0.73
CA GLY A 162 -5.00 3.38 -0.72
C GLY A 162 -3.59 3.22 -1.25
N PHE A 163 -3.54 2.77 -2.50
CA PHE A 163 -2.32 2.68 -3.30
C PHE A 163 -2.35 3.75 -4.36
N SER A 164 -1.18 4.32 -4.64
CA SER A 164 -0.94 5.25 -5.74
C SER A 164 0.30 4.79 -6.50
N SER A 165 0.18 4.69 -7.81
CA SER A 165 1.31 4.53 -8.75
C SER A 165 1.59 5.91 -9.32
N THR A 166 2.84 6.35 -9.25
CA THR A 166 3.18 7.77 -9.41
C THR A 166 4.31 8.01 -10.41
N ALA A 167 4.68 7.00 -11.20
CA ALA A 167 5.72 7.18 -12.19
C ALA A 167 5.18 7.97 -13.39
N ASP A 168 5.98 8.90 -13.93
CA ASP A 168 5.70 9.56 -15.21
C ASP A 168 6.37 8.82 -16.39
N THR A 169 6.68 7.54 -16.20
CA THR A 169 7.27 6.67 -17.21
C THR A 169 6.51 5.35 -17.27
N ALA A 170 6.76 4.55 -18.31
CA ALA A 170 6.08 3.27 -18.50
C ALA A 170 6.57 2.24 -17.46
N THR A 171 5.87 2.14 -16.34
CA THR A 171 6.17 1.18 -15.26
C THR A 171 4.93 0.43 -14.83
N THR A 172 5.11 -0.63 -14.06
CA THR A 172 4.01 -1.48 -13.63
C THR A 172 4.16 -1.91 -12.17
N LEU A 173 3.04 -1.86 -11.47
CA LEU A 173 2.83 -2.36 -10.13
C LEU A 173 1.82 -3.52 -10.22
N TRP A 174 2.07 -4.61 -9.50
CA TRP A 174 1.10 -5.68 -9.33
C TRP A 174 0.81 -5.92 -7.84
N LEU A 175 -0.46 -6.19 -7.55
CA LEU A 175 -0.97 -6.43 -6.21
C LEU A 175 -1.83 -7.70 -6.18
N ASP A 176 -1.64 -8.52 -5.14
CA ASP A 176 -2.42 -9.74 -4.94
C ASP A 176 -2.66 -10.03 -3.44
N ASN A 177 -3.61 -10.93 -3.14
CA ASN A 177 -3.94 -11.41 -1.79
C ASN A 177 -4.10 -10.32 -0.72
N LEU A 178 -4.78 -9.22 -1.05
CA LEU A 178 -5.03 -8.13 -0.13
C LEU A 178 -5.99 -8.57 0.97
N THR A 179 -5.60 -8.36 2.22
CA THR A 179 -6.39 -8.69 3.42
C THR A 179 -6.35 -7.52 4.39
N LEU A 180 -7.53 -7.07 4.84
CA LEU A 180 -7.69 -6.05 5.86
C LEU A 180 -8.36 -6.67 7.08
N GLU A 181 -7.69 -6.63 8.21
CA GLU A 181 -8.17 -7.15 9.48
C GLU A 181 -8.32 -6.01 10.48
N HIS A 182 -9.45 -6.00 11.18
CA HIS A 182 -9.74 -5.09 12.28
C HIS A 182 -9.98 -5.92 13.55
N ILE A 183 -9.25 -5.60 14.60
CA ILE A 183 -9.43 -6.16 15.94
C ILE A 183 -9.94 -5.00 16.80
N PRO A 184 -11.27 -4.90 17.02
CA PRO A 184 -11.89 -3.83 17.79
C PRO A 184 -11.45 -3.80 19.26
#